data_AF-A0A951E468-F1
#
_entry.id   AF-A0A951E468-F1
#
_cell.length_a   1.000
_cell.length_b   1.000
_cell.length_c   1.000
_cell.angle_alpha   90.00
_cell.angle_beta   90.00
_cell.angle_gamma   90.00
#
_symmetry.space_group_name_H-M   'P 1'
#
loop_
_entity.id
_entity.type
_entity.pdbx_description
1 polymer ?
#
loop_
_entity_poly.entity_id
_entity_poly.type
_entity_poly.pdbx_seq_one_letter_code
_entity_poly.pdbx_strand_id
1 'polypeptide(L)'
;MLEDPKISERLFREEKALVRVSPYLFFSVLLRRLRKELNKEAYIFEVDTKGKRVPIFEGVAVAEMLSEKNVCNYLAEMLSSFARTNSGDIYWKERGAWHKRRFSDIDMDDMIELARIMEPELRSGLYKRIADISLFLSGIFPEYTAHFAAPRRTMYSAKRTLKDYEQTGRRFYRVAALATDQAQWQPVLATLAEKFTLARLALTSLSERYLKTRRRRFFQFSPES
;
A
#
# COMPACT_ATOMS: atom_id res chain seq x y z
N MET A 1 -25.38 4.83 5.02
CA MET A 1 -24.87 5.33 6.32
C MET A 1 -23.45 5.89 6.25
N LEU A 2 -22.43 5.17 5.77
CA LEU A 2 -21.04 5.66 5.69
C LEU A 2 -20.73 6.65 4.54
N GLU A 3 -21.73 7.08 3.79
CA GLU A 3 -21.59 8.01 2.66
C GLU A 3 -22.08 9.43 2.97
N ASP A 4 -22.52 9.68 4.21
CA ASP A 4 -23.03 10.97 4.65
C ASP A 4 -21.89 12.02 4.69
N PRO A 5 -21.99 13.12 3.94
CA PRO A 5 -21.01 14.21 3.97
C PRO A 5 -20.72 14.71 5.38
N LYS A 6 -21.74 14.76 6.25
CA LYS A 6 -21.62 15.24 7.64
C LYS A 6 -20.77 14.33 8.51
N ILE A 7 -20.76 13.02 8.25
CA ILE A 7 -19.90 12.06 8.94
C ILE A 7 -18.45 12.28 8.52
N SER A 8 -18.19 12.50 7.24
CA SER A 8 -16.84 12.78 6.76
C SER A 8 -16.30 14.09 7.37
N GLU A 9 -17.07 15.18 7.31
CA GLU A 9 -16.67 16.48 7.90
C GLU A 9 -16.43 16.42 9.41
N ARG A 10 -17.24 15.67 10.17
CA ARG A 10 -17.02 15.47 11.62
C ARG A 10 -15.74 14.69 11.93
N LEU A 11 -15.44 13.63 11.15
CA LEU A 11 -14.18 12.87 11.30
C LEU A 11 -12.94 13.74 11.02
N PHE A 12 -13.06 14.74 10.14
CA PHE A 12 -11.95 15.65 9.83
C PHE A 12 -11.79 16.81 10.82
N ARG A 13 -12.87 17.23 11.51
CA ARG A 13 -12.85 18.38 12.46
C ARG A 13 -12.36 18.01 13.86
N GLU A 14 -12.62 16.81 14.35
CA GLU A 14 -12.28 16.43 15.73
C GLU A 14 -11.01 15.57 15.78
N GLU A 15 -9.87 16.18 16.14
CA GLU A 15 -8.56 15.51 16.30
C GLU A 15 -8.59 14.28 17.24
N LYS A 16 -9.51 14.25 18.22
CA LYS A 16 -9.71 13.14 19.16
C LYS A 16 -10.67 12.06 18.66
N ALA A 17 -11.49 12.33 17.63
CA ALA A 17 -12.39 11.34 17.05
C ALA A 17 -11.62 10.29 16.23
N LEU A 18 -10.50 10.66 15.62
CA LEU A 18 -9.62 9.75 14.88
C LEU A 18 -8.95 8.69 15.78
N VAL A 19 -8.78 8.97 17.08
CA VAL A 19 -8.30 7.98 18.08
C VAL A 19 -9.41 6.96 18.42
N ARG A 20 -10.68 7.26 18.10
CA ARG A 20 -11.85 6.41 18.39
C ARG A 20 -12.42 5.66 17.19
N VAL A 21 -12.00 5.99 15.97
CA VAL A 21 -12.48 5.31 14.74
C VAL A 21 -11.45 4.33 14.24
N SER A 22 -11.88 3.09 13.98
CA SER A 22 -11.04 2.05 13.39
C SER A 22 -10.34 2.57 12.11
N PRO A 23 -9.01 2.35 11.93
CA PRO A 23 -8.29 2.73 10.72
C PRO A 23 -9.01 2.29 9.43
N TYR A 24 -9.66 1.12 9.46
CA TYR A 24 -10.44 0.59 8.35
C TYR A 24 -11.61 1.49 7.97
N LEU A 25 -12.38 1.95 8.95
CA LEU A 25 -13.50 2.85 8.70
C LEU A 25 -13.01 4.20 8.16
N PHE A 26 -11.90 4.70 8.70
CA PHE A 26 -11.29 5.93 8.22
C PHE A 26 -10.90 5.83 6.73
N PHE A 27 -10.11 4.83 6.35
CA PHE A 27 -9.69 4.67 4.95
C PHE A 27 -10.86 4.32 4.02
N SER A 28 -11.86 3.57 4.50
CA SER A 28 -13.08 3.30 3.73
C SER A 28 -13.83 4.59 3.38
N VAL A 29 -13.94 5.53 4.32
CA VAL A 29 -14.58 6.84 4.07
C VAL A 29 -13.75 7.67 3.10
N LEU A 30 -12.42 7.70 3.25
CA LEU A 30 -11.52 8.43 2.35
C LEU A 30 -11.60 7.92 0.90
N LEU A 31 -11.55 6.61 0.69
CA LEU A 31 -11.61 6.01 -0.64
C LEU A 31 -12.94 6.27 -1.33
N ARG A 32 -14.06 6.23 -0.59
CA ARG A 32 -15.39 6.56 -1.13
C ARG A 32 -15.53 8.03 -1.48
N ARG A 33 -14.95 8.92 -0.66
CA ARG A 33 -14.90 10.36 -0.95
C ARG A 33 -14.06 10.63 -2.20
N LEU A 34 -12.88 10.03 -2.28
CA LEU A 34 -11.99 10.14 -3.44
C LEU A 34 -12.70 9.71 -4.73
N ARG A 35 -13.39 8.56 -4.71
CA ARG A 35 -14.19 8.09 -5.85
C ARG A 35 -15.20 9.15 -6.32
N LYS A 36 -15.94 9.78 -5.40
CA LYS A 36 -16.93 10.81 -5.72
C LYS A 36 -16.27 12.07 -6.31
N GLU A 37 -15.09 12.44 -5.83
CA GLU A 37 -14.34 13.59 -6.34
C GLU A 37 -13.75 13.32 -7.73
N LEU A 38 -13.16 12.14 -7.96
CA LEU A 38 -12.56 11.78 -9.25
C LEU A 38 -13.59 11.59 -10.37
N ASN A 39 -14.86 11.29 -10.03
CA ASN A 39 -15.97 11.35 -10.99
C ASN A 39 -16.29 12.78 -11.47
N LYS A 40 -15.84 13.82 -10.74
CA LYS A 40 -16.03 15.24 -11.09
C LYS A 40 -14.75 15.87 -11.64
N GLU A 41 -13.61 15.53 -11.06
CA GLU A 41 -12.27 15.97 -11.45
C GLU A 41 -11.48 14.78 -12.00
N ALA A 42 -11.50 14.61 -13.32
CA ALA A 42 -10.91 13.45 -14.00
C ALA A 42 -9.36 13.43 -14.05
N TYR A 43 -8.67 14.30 -13.29
CA TYR A 43 -7.21 14.38 -13.29
C TYR A 43 -6.60 14.13 -11.90
N ILE A 44 -5.43 13.49 -11.90
CA ILE A 44 -4.63 13.17 -10.72
C ILE A 44 -3.24 13.80 -10.93
N PHE A 45 -2.66 14.38 -9.89
CA PHE A 45 -1.29 14.86 -9.97
C PHE A 45 -0.31 13.74 -9.61
N GLU A 46 0.58 13.43 -10.54
CA GLU A 46 1.75 12.57 -10.30
C GLU A 46 3.02 13.41 -10.22
N VAL A 47 4.05 12.88 -9.54
CA VAL A 47 5.39 13.49 -9.47
C VAL A 47 6.27 12.76 -10.48
N ASP A 48 6.79 13.48 -11.47
CA ASP A 48 7.70 12.90 -12.46
C ASP A 48 9.11 12.63 -11.88
N THR A 49 9.99 12.04 -12.69
CA THR A 49 11.36 11.72 -12.29
C THR A 49 12.23 12.93 -11.95
N LYS A 50 11.78 14.14 -12.30
CA LYS A 50 12.44 15.42 -11.98
C LYS A 50 11.77 16.14 -10.81
N GLY A 51 10.79 15.50 -10.16
CA GLY A 51 10.04 16.07 -9.05
C GLY A 51 8.94 17.05 -9.45
N LYS A 52 8.65 17.21 -10.74
CA LYS A 52 7.60 18.10 -11.23
C LYS A 52 6.25 17.43 -11.13
N ARG A 53 5.22 18.19 -10.73
CA ARG A 53 3.83 17.73 -10.72
C ARG A 53 3.25 17.76 -12.12
N VAL A 54 2.76 16.63 -12.60
CA VAL A 54 2.16 16.46 -13.92
C VAL A 54 0.73 15.93 -13.76
N PRO A 55 -0.28 16.54 -14.42
CA PRO A 55 -1.63 16.01 -14.42
C PRO A 55 -1.74 14.76 -15.29
N ILE A 56 -2.40 13.73 -14.78
CA ILE A 56 -2.71 12.47 -15.44
C ILE A 56 -4.22 12.30 -15.48
N PHE A 57 -4.77 12.05 -16.67
CA PHE A 57 -6.21 12.03 -16.93
C PHE A 57 -6.84 10.65 -16.72
N GLU A 58 -6.44 9.96 -15.65
CA GLU A 58 -6.91 8.62 -15.28
C GLU A 58 -7.99 8.66 -14.18
N GLY A 59 -8.51 9.84 -13.83
CA GLY A 59 -9.43 10.00 -12.69
C GLY A 59 -10.69 9.13 -12.83
N VAL A 60 -11.27 9.05 -14.02
CA VAL A 60 -12.46 8.24 -14.30
C VAL A 60 -12.16 6.74 -14.14
N ALA A 61 -11.06 6.25 -14.72
CA ALA A 61 -10.66 4.84 -14.61
C ALA A 61 -10.36 4.45 -13.16
N VAL A 62 -9.75 5.35 -12.40
CA VAL A 62 -9.52 5.16 -10.96
C VAL A 62 -10.85 5.12 -10.20
N ALA A 63 -11.79 6.03 -10.49
CA ALA A 63 -13.10 6.05 -9.84
C ALA A 63 -13.93 4.79 -10.16
N GLU A 64 -13.86 4.30 -11.40
CA GLU A 64 -14.48 3.05 -11.83
C GLU A 64 -13.91 1.85 -11.08
N MET A 65 -12.59 1.72 -10.99
CA MET A 65 -11.95 0.66 -10.20
C MET A 65 -12.33 0.75 -8.71
N LEU A 66 -12.38 1.95 -8.13
CA LEU A 66 -12.85 2.17 -6.74
C LEU A 66 -14.35 1.92 -6.55
N SER A 67 -15.13 1.80 -7.64
CA SER A 67 -16.54 1.43 -7.57
C SER A 67 -16.73 -0.06 -7.29
N GLU A 68 -15.74 -0.89 -7.62
CA GLU A 68 -15.70 -2.31 -7.27
C GLU A 68 -15.58 -2.46 -5.75
N LYS A 69 -16.66 -2.92 -5.10
CA LYS A 69 -16.76 -2.99 -3.63
C LYS A 69 -15.60 -3.77 -2.99
N ASN A 70 -15.19 -4.88 -3.61
CA ASN A 70 -14.13 -5.72 -3.09
C ASN A 70 -12.76 -5.03 -3.17
N VAL A 71 -12.48 -4.29 -4.25
CA VAL A 71 -11.25 -3.50 -4.39
C VAL A 71 -11.21 -2.39 -3.34
N CYS A 72 -12.30 -1.64 -3.19
CA CYS A 72 -12.38 -0.55 -2.22
C CYS A 72 -12.18 -1.05 -0.78
N ASN A 73 -12.84 -2.15 -0.41
CA ASN A 73 -12.69 -2.77 0.91
C ASN A 73 -11.27 -3.31 1.13
N TYR A 74 -10.69 -3.98 0.12
CA TYR A 74 -9.31 -4.48 0.18
C TYR A 74 -8.32 -3.34 0.42
N LEU A 75 -8.42 -2.24 -0.34
CA LEU A 75 -7.52 -1.10 -0.18
C LEU A 75 -7.65 -0.47 1.20
N ALA A 76 -8.86 -0.39 1.76
CA ALA A 76 -9.07 0.10 3.12
C ALA A 76 -8.42 -0.83 4.18
N GLU A 77 -8.57 -2.15 4.03
CA GLU A 77 -7.95 -3.14 4.91
C GLU A 77 -6.42 -3.12 4.80
N MET A 78 -5.90 -3.09 3.57
CA MET A 78 -4.48 -2.99 3.28
C MET A 78 -3.87 -1.74 3.90
N LEU A 79 -4.46 -0.55 3.71
CA LEU A 79 -3.97 0.69 4.34
C LEU A 79 -4.01 0.61 5.87
N SER A 80 -5.06 -0.01 6.43
CA SER A 80 -5.18 -0.23 7.87
C SER A 80 -4.06 -1.10 8.44
N SER A 81 -3.61 -2.10 7.66
CA SER A 81 -2.51 -2.98 8.06
C SER A 81 -1.14 -2.29 8.14
N PHE A 82 -1.03 -1.04 7.68
CA PHE A 82 0.17 -0.20 7.83
C PHE A 82 0.03 0.85 8.95
N ALA A 83 -1.14 0.96 9.57
CA ALA A 83 -1.33 1.84 10.72
C ALA A 83 -0.56 1.35 11.97
N ARG A 84 -0.28 0.05 12.04
CA ARG A 84 0.64 -0.57 13.00
C ARG A 84 1.51 -1.55 12.24
N THR A 85 2.82 -1.45 12.41
CA THR A 85 3.79 -2.34 11.78
C THR A 85 4.49 -3.16 12.85
N ASN A 86 4.84 -4.39 12.50
CA ASN A 86 5.52 -5.30 13.39
C ASN A 86 6.95 -5.58 12.91
N SER A 87 7.84 -5.84 13.85
CA SER A 87 9.16 -6.38 13.57
C SER A 87 9.50 -7.44 14.61
N GLY A 88 10.22 -8.48 14.20
CA GLY A 88 10.56 -9.59 15.09
C GLY A 88 11.82 -10.32 14.65
N ASP A 89 12.46 -10.99 15.60
CA ASP A 89 13.59 -11.87 15.33
C ASP A 89 13.07 -13.24 14.86
N ILE A 90 13.57 -13.71 13.72
CA ILE A 90 13.28 -15.04 13.21
C ILE A 90 14.58 -15.85 13.20
N TYR A 91 14.46 -17.08 13.69
CA TYR A 91 15.54 -18.06 13.73
C TYR A 91 15.22 -19.17 12.75
N TRP A 92 16.18 -19.54 11.90
CA TRP A 92 16.03 -20.67 11.00
C TRP A 92 17.36 -21.41 10.84
N LYS A 93 17.28 -22.63 10.32
CA LYS A 93 18.45 -23.45 10.06
C LYS A 93 18.64 -23.59 8.55
N GLU A 94 19.82 -23.24 8.05
CA GLU A 94 20.17 -23.35 6.63
C GLU A 94 21.54 -24.02 6.52
N ARG A 95 21.65 -25.10 5.72
CA ARG A 95 22.88 -25.89 5.54
C ARG A 95 23.57 -26.31 6.85
N GLY A 96 22.80 -26.60 7.89
CA GLY A 96 23.32 -27.03 9.20
C GLY A 96 23.64 -25.89 10.17
N ALA A 97 23.72 -24.64 9.72
CA ALA A 97 23.98 -23.48 10.55
C ALA A 97 22.68 -22.82 11.04
N TRP A 98 22.69 -22.32 12.28
CA TRP A 98 21.61 -21.48 12.81
C TRP A 98 21.83 -20.04 12.36
N HIS A 99 20.78 -19.46 11.80
CA HIS A 99 20.71 -18.07 11.41
C HIS A 99 19.68 -17.36 12.28
N LYS A 100 20.00 -16.10 12.61
CA LYS A 100 19.10 -15.17 13.27
C LYS A 100 19.09 -13.88 12.48
N ARG A 101 17.90 -13.38 12.12
CA ARG A 101 17.74 -12.06 11.52
C ARG A 101 16.45 -11.43 12.02
N ARG A 102 16.47 -10.12 12.21
CA ARG A 102 15.28 -9.32 12.47
C ARG A 102 14.59 -9.00 11.15
N PHE A 103 13.30 -9.25 11.07
CA PHE A 103 12.44 -8.95 9.92
C PHE A 103 11.42 -7.87 10.29
N SER A 104 11.12 -6.99 9.34
CA SER A 104 10.10 -5.95 9.45
C SER A 104 9.01 -6.14 8.41
N ASP A 105 7.74 -6.14 8.84
CA ASP A 105 6.59 -6.38 7.95
C ASP A 105 6.29 -5.21 6.98
N ILE A 106 7.04 -4.11 7.07
CA ILE A 106 6.99 -2.98 6.14
C ILE A 106 8.22 -2.92 5.22
N ASP A 107 9.23 -3.75 5.46
CA ASP A 107 10.39 -3.86 4.58
C ASP A 107 10.14 -4.94 3.53
N MET A 108 10.13 -4.51 2.26
CA MET A 108 9.94 -5.40 1.12
C MET A 108 11.04 -6.46 0.99
N ASP A 109 12.31 -6.09 1.22
CA ASP A 109 13.45 -7.02 1.14
C ASP A 109 13.37 -8.07 2.24
N ASP A 110 12.99 -7.66 3.44
CA ASP A 110 12.74 -8.57 4.55
C ASP A 110 11.62 -9.56 4.19
N MET A 111 10.51 -9.09 3.63
CA MET A 111 9.39 -9.99 3.27
C MET A 111 9.73 -10.93 2.10
N ILE A 112 10.52 -10.48 1.12
CA ILE A 112 11.02 -11.34 0.03
C ILE A 112 11.92 -12.44 0.60
N GLU A 113 12.87 -12.07 1.46
CA GLU A 113 13.76 -13.05 2.07
C GLU A 113 12.99 -14.00 3.00
N LEU A 114 12.01 -13.50 3.74
CA LEU A 114 11.15 -14.33 4.58
C LEU A 114 10.38 -15.35 3.74
N ALA A 115 9.84 -14.94 2.59
CA ALA A 115 9.16 -15.86 1.68
C ALA A 115 10.09 -16.95 1.11
N ARG A 116 11.39 -16.67 0.97
CA ARG A 116 12.41 -17.65 0.53
C ARG A 116 12.63 -18.75 1.56
N ILE A 117 12.68 -18.39 2.85
CA ILE A 117 13.03 -19.32 3.94
C ILE A 117 11.82 -20.03 4.55
N MET A 118 10.60 -19.52 4.35
CA MET A 118 9.37 -20.13 4.90
C MET A 118 8.85 -21.30 4.08
N GLU A 119 8.08 -22.16 4.75
CA GLU A 119 7.36 -23.29 4.16
C GLU A 119 6.33 -22.82 3.11
N PRO A 120 6.08 -23.58 2.02
CA PRO A 120 5.21 -23.17 0.91
C PRO A 120 3.84 -22.64 1.33
N GLU A 121 3.23 -23.22 2.37
CA GLU A 121 1.90 -22.92 2.89
C GLU A 121 1.82 -21.50 3.46
N LEU A 122 2.94 -20.99 3.99
CA LEU A 122 3.03 -19.66 4.58
C LEU A 122 3.40 -18.58 3.56
N ARG A 123 3.82 -18.96 2.34
CA ARG A 123 4.32 -18.01 1.34
C ARG A 123 3.22 -17.16 0.71
N SER A 124 2.00 -17.67 0.58
CA SER A 124 0.89 -16.96 -0.06
C SER A 124 0.59 -15.62 0.63
N GLY A 125 0.53 -15.62 1.97
CA GLY A 125 0.39 -14.41 2.77
C GLY A 125 1.56 -13.45 2.63
N LEU A 126 2.79 -13.96 2.51
CA LEU A 126 3.99 -13.15 2.30
C LEU A 126 4.01 -12.52 0.90
N TYR A 127 3.62 -13.24 -0.15
CA TYR A 127 3.48 -12.68 -1.50
C TYR A 127 2.48 -11.53 -1.54
N LYS A 128 1.32 -11.71 -0.90
CA LYS A 128 0.34 -10.63 -0.72
C LYS A 128 0.97 -9.45 -0.02
N ARG A 129 1.67 -9.65 1.11
CA ARG A 129 2.30 -8.58 1.88
C ARG A 129 3.37 -7.82 1.10
N ILE A 130 4.21 -8.52 0.32
CA ILE A 130 5.20 -7.90 -0.58
C ILE A 130 4.51 -6.98 -1.59
N ALA A 131 3.42 -7.45 -2.20
CA ALA A 131 2.65 -6.65 -3.15
C ALA A 131 1.98 -5.44 -2.50
N ASP A 132 1.40 -5.61 -1.30
CA ASP A 132 0.81 -4.55 -0.50
C ASP A 132 1.83 -3.47 -0.13
N ILE A 133 3.04 -3.86 0.31
CA ILE A 133 4.15 -2.92 0.59
C ILE A 133 4.50 -2.14 -0.68
N SER A 134 4.55 -2.83 -1.82
CA SER A 134 4.86 -2.17 -3.08
C SER A 134 3.86 -1.08 -3.45
N LEU A 135 2.58 -1.42 -3.37
CA LEU A 135 1.48 -0.51 -3.67
C LEU A 135 1.44 0.65 -2.65
N PHE A 136 1.62 0.34 -1.37
CA PHE A 136 1.63 1.31 -0.29
C PHE A 136 2.76 2.32 -0.43
N LEU A 137 4.01 1.88 -0.59
CA LEU A 137 5.16 2.78 -0.69
C LEU A 137 5.11 3.63 -1.96
N SER A 138 4.79 3.03 -3.11
CA SER A 138 4.72 3.75 -4.38
C SER A 138 3.51 4.68 -4.52
N GLY A 139 2.42 4.42 -3.78
CA GLY A 139 1.20 5.23 -3.81
C GLY A 139 1.11 6.26 -2.68
N ILE A 140 1.40 5.89 -1.43
CA ILE A 140 1.26 6.81 -0.29
C ILE A 140 2.48 7.74 -0.15
N PHE A 141 3.66 7.26 -0.52
CA PHE A 141 4.93 8.00 -0.43
C PHE A 141 5.61 8.10 -1.81
N PRO A 142 4.96 8.70 -2.83
CA PRO A 142 5.53 8.79 -4.17
C PRO A 142 6.90 9.47 -4.19
N GLU A 143 7.14 10.45 -3.30
CA GLU A 143 8.45 11.09 -3.13
C GLU A 143 9.57 10.10 -2.77
N TYR A 144 9.26 9.02 -2.05
CA TYR A 144 10.22 7.99 -1.69
C TYR A 144 10.72 7.23 -2.93
N THR A 145 9.86 7.07 -3.92
CA THR A 145 10.21 6.41 -5.20
C THR A 145 10.81 7.35 -6.24
N ALA A 146 10.55 8.66 -6.12
CA ALA A 146 10.99 9.69 -7.07
C ALA A 146 12.34 10.34 -6.69
N HIS A 147 12.57 10.59 -5.39
CA HIS A 147 13.76 11.31 -4.90
C HIS A 147 14.67 10.45 -4.02
N PHE A 148 14.12 9.45 -3.34
CA PHE A 148 14.88 8.66 -2.37
C PHE A 148 15.31 7.33 -2.96
N ALA A 149 16.39 7.42 -3.71
CA ALA A 149 17.45 6.43 -3.65
C ALA A 149 18.11 6.46 -2.24
N ALA A 150 17.33 6.33 -1.16
CA ALA A 150 17.87 6.26 0.19
C ALA A 150 18.58 4.91 0.35
N PRO A 151 19.89 4.88 0.65
CA PRO A 151 20.58 3.64 0.93
C PRO A 151 20.11 3.14 2.30
N ARG A 152 19.26 2.12 2.34
CA ARG A 152 19.11 1.35 3.58
C ARG A 152 20.42 0.59 3.80
N ARG A 153 20.98 0.71 5.01
CA ARG A 153 22.24 0.09 5.45
C ARG A 153 22.11 -1.42 5.71
N THR A 154 21.26 -2.11 4.96
CA THR A 154 21.22 -3.58 4.96
C THR A 154 21.80 -4.07 3.64
N MET A 155 22.53 -5.18 3.68
CA MET A 155 23.23 -5.80 2.54
C MET A 155 22.30 -6.12 1.34
N TYR A 156 20.98 -6.00 1.53
CA TYR A 156 19.92 -6.36 0.59
C TYR A 156 19.09 -5.18 0.06
N SER A 157 19.27 -3.96 0.56
CA SER A 157 18.45 -2.84 0.11
C SER A 157 18.98 -2.19 -1.15
N ALA A 158 18.51 -2.68 -2.30
CA ALA A 158 18.70 -2.02 -3.57
C ALA A 158 17.87 -0.72 -3.62
N LYS A 159 18.45 0.35 -4.17
CA LYS A 159 17.72 1.57 -4.54
C LYS A 159 16.62 1.18 -5.55
N ARG A 160 15.36 1.20 -5.12
CA ARG A 160 14.21 0.87 -5.96
C ARG A 160 13.65 2.13 -6.62
N THR A 161 13.47 2.05 -7.94
CA THR A 161 12.72 3.04 -8.70
C THR A 161 11.21 2.77 -8.60
N LEU A 162 10.39 3.75 -8.97
CA LEU A 162 8.94 3.55 -9.12
C LEU A 162 8.61 2.34 -10.02
N LYS A 163 9.36 2.17 -11.11
CA LYS A 163 9.20 1.04 -12.03
C LYS A 163 9.44 -0.30 -11.34
N ASP A 164 10.43 -0.38 -10.46
CA ASP A 164 10.74 -1.61 -9.70
C ASP A 164 9.60 -1.96 -8.75
N TYR A 165 9.03 -0.96 -8.07
CA TYR A 165 7.83 -1.14 -7.24
C TYR A 165 6.65 -1.62 -8.08
N GLU A 166 6.32 -0.97 -9.19
CA GLU A 166 5.20 -1.40 -10.04
C GLU A 166 5.38 -2.83 -10.56
N GLN A 167 6.56 -3.19 -11.06
CA GLN A 167 6.86 -4.53 -11.55
C GLN A 167 6.75 -5.58 -10.44
N THR A 168 7.34 -5.30 -9.27
CA THR A 168 7.30 -6.18 -8.11
C THR A 168 5.87 -6.37 -7.62
N GLY A 169 5.13 -5.29 -7.47
CA GLY A 169 3.74 -5.31 -7.00
C GLY A 169 2.83 -6.10 -7.92
N ARG A 170 2.89 -5.85 -9.23
CA ARG A 170 2.14 -6.62 -10.25
C ARG A 170 2.47 -8.11 -10.19
N ARG A 171 3.76 -8.46 -10.11
CA ARG A 171 4.21 -9.85 -10.07
C ARG A 171 3.71 -10.57 -8.81
N PHE A 172 3.89 -9.96 -7.63
CA PHE A 172 3.55 -10.60 -6.38
C PHE A 172 2.04 -10.65 -6.13
N TYR A 173 1.26 -9.67 -6.59
CA TYR A 173 -0.21 -9.80 -6.58
C TYR A 173 -0.66 -10.96 -7.47
N ARG A 174 -0.08 -11.13 -8.66
CA ARG A 174 -0.42 -12.26 -9.55
C ARG A 174 -0.10 -13.61 -8.89
N VAL A 175 1.09 -13.76 -8.30
CA VAL A 175 1.47 -15.01 -7.63
C VAL A 175 0.61 -15.23 -6.38
N ALA A 176 0.31 -14.19 -5.60
CA ALA A 176 -0.56 -14.29 -4.44
C ALA A 176 -1.99 -14.70 -4.82
N ALA A 177 -2.52 -14.19 -5.94
CA ALA A 177 -3.84 -14.57 -6.44
C ALA A 177 -3.91 -16.06 -6.81
N LEU A 178 -2.82 -16.62 -7.35
CA LEU A 178 -2.74 -18.05 -7.71
C LEU A 178 -2.47 -18.96 -6.51
N ALA A 179 -1.78 -18.45 -5.48
CA ALA A 179 -1.31 -19.25 -4.35
C ALA A 179 -2.23 -19.19 -3.11
N THR A 180 -3.24 -18.31 -3.08
CA THR A 180 -4.10 -18.15 -1.91
C THR A 180 -5.28 -19.12 -1.93
N ASP A 181 -5.52 -19.80 -0.80
CA ASP A 181 -6.70 -20.64 -0.58
C ASP A 181 -7.96 -19.82 -0.27
N GLN A 182 -7.79 -18.53 -0.01
CA GLN A 182 -8.90 -17.62 0.32
C GLN A 182 -9.54 -17.12 -0.98
N ALA A 183 -10.52 -17.88 -1.48
CA ALA A 183 -11.21 -17.63 -2.75
C ALA A 183 -11.76 -16.19 -2.89
N GLN A 184 -12.17 -15.55 -1.79
CA GLN A 184 -12.64 -14.17 -1.79
C GLN A 184 -11.57 -13.14 -2.21
N TRP A 185 -10.28 -13.45 -2.01
CA TRP A 185 -9.18 -12.53 -2.34
C TRP A 185 -8.64 -12.74 -3.75
N GLN A 186 -8.80 -13.93 -4.34
CA GLN A 186 -8.23 -14.22 -5.67
C GLN A 186 -8.65 -13.19 -6.73
N PRO A 187 -9.94 -12.81 -6.87
CA PRO A 187 -10.35 -11.85 -7.89
C PRO A 187 -9.76 -10.46 -7.64
N VAL A 188 -9.75 -9.98 -6.39
CA VAL A 188 -9.23 -8.64 -6.08
C VAL A 188 -7.72 -8.56 -6.21
N LEU A 189 -6.97 -9.61 -5.83
CA LEU A 189 -5.53 -9.67 -6.05
C LEU A 189 -5.20 -9.71 -7.55
N ALA A 190 -5.98 -10.45 -8.35
CA ALA A 190 -5.82 -10.47 -9.81
C ALA A 190 -6.10 -9.08 -10.42
N THR A 191 -7.19 -8.42 -10.02
CA THR A 191 -7.51 -7.04 -10.44
C THR A 191 -6.39 -6.07 -10.06
N LEU A 192 -5.84 -6.16 -8.85
CA LEU A 192 -4.72 -5.31 -8.42
C LEU A 192 -3.41 -5.61 -9.16
N ALA A 193 -3.19 -6.86 -9.59
CA ALA A 193 -2.04 -7.21 -10.43
C ALA A 193 -2.15 -6.59 -11.83
N GLU A 194 -3.35 -6.55 -12.40
CA GLU A 194 -3.63 -5.99 -13.73
C GLU A 194 -3.67 -4.46 -13.69
N LYS A 195 -4.45 -3.90 -12.78
CA LYS A 195 -4.73 -2.46 -12.62
C LYS A 195 -3.82 -1.79 -11.59
N PHE A 196 -2.61 -2.31 -11.37
CA PHE A 196 -1.71 -1.83 -10.32
C PHE A 196 -1.47 -0.32 -10.38
N THR A 197 -1.24 0.23 -11.57
CA THR A 197 -0.99 1.67 -11.75
C THR A 197 -2.21 2.50 -11.37
N LEU A 198 -3.44 2.05 -11.70
CA LEU A 198 -4.66 2.74 -11.25
C LEU A 198 -4.81 2.69 -9.73
N ALA A 199 -4.54 1.54 -9.11
CA ALA A 199 -4.55 1.40 -7.65
C ALA A 199 -3.52 2.33 -7.00
N ARG A 200 -2.31 2.43 -7.58
CA ARG A 200 -1.27 3.34 -7.11
C ARG A 200 -1.72 4.79 -7.23
N LEU A 201 -2.27 5.20 -8.37
CA LEU A 201 -2.79 6.55 -8.58
C LEU A 201 -3.95 6.91 -7.61
N ALA A 202 -4.81 5.94 -7.27
CA ALA A 202 -5.79 6.10 -6.20
C ALA A 202 -5.12 6.45 -4.87
N LEU A 203 -4.10 5.70 -4.47
CA LEU A 203 -3.37 5.97 -3.23
C LEU A 203 -2.59 7.28 -3.27
N THR A 204 -1.98 7.63 -4.41
CA THR A 204 -1.32 8.93 -4.63
C THR A 204 -2.29 10.07 -4.43
N SER A 205 -3.47 10.00 -5.06
CA SER A 205 -4.50 11.04 -4.94
C SER A 205 -5.07 11.13 -3.52
N LEU A 206 -5.32 9.98 -2.87
CA LEU A 206 -5.73 9.91 -1.47
C LEU A 206 -4.68 10.56 -0.55
N SER A 207 -3.41 10.27 -0.80
CA SER A 207 -2.29 10.74 -0.02
C SER A 207 -2.10 12.24 -0.15
N GLU A 208 -2.11 12.77 -1.37
CA GLU A 208 -1.96 14.20 -1.64
C GLU A 208 -3.14 15.02 -1.10
N ARG A 209 -4.38 14.53 -1.25
CA ARG A 209 -5.58 15.27 -0.87
C ARG A 209 -5.86 15.23 0.64
N TYR A 210 -5.58 14.11 1.30
CA TYR A 210 -6.04 13.90 2.69
C TYR A 210 -4.94 13.59 3.71
N LEU A 211 -3.81 13.02 3.29
CA LEU A 211 -2.81 12.51 4.24
C LEU A 211 -1.51 13.30 4.29
N LYS A 212 -1.22 14.16 3.32
CA LYS A 212 0.09 14.79 3.07
C LYS A 212 0.88 15.20 4.33
N THR A 213 0.31 16.05 5.18
CA THR A 213 0.98 16.54 6.41
C THR A 213 0.82 15.60 7.62
N ARG A 214 0.07 14.50 7.47
CA ARG A 214 -0.36 13.60 8.54
C ARG A 214 0.07 12.14 8.32
N ARG A 215 0.79 11.81 7.23
CA ARG A 215 1.23 10.43 6.92
C ARG A 215 1.90 9.74 8.11
N ARG A 216 2.84 10.43 8.78
CA ARG A 216 3.57 9.95 9.97
C ARG A 216 2.67 9.73 11.21
N ARG A 217 1.50 10.35 11.27
CA ARG A 217 0.51 10.13 12.35
C ARG A 217 -0.38 8.92 12.08
N PHE A 218 -0.63 8.61 10.81
CA PHE A 218 -1.49 7.49 10.42
C PHE A 218 -0.73 6.19 10.19
N PHE A 219 0.56 6.26 9.85
CA PHE A 219 1.40 5.11 9.57
C PHE A 219 2.66 5.15 10.43
N GLN A 220 3.00 4.02 11.06
CA GLN A 220 4.24 3.83 11.81
C GLN A 220 5.43 3.57 10.87
N PHE A 221 5.55 4.38 9.82
CA PHE A 221 6.62 4.30 8.83
C PHE A 221 7.40 5.61 8.79
N SER A 222 8.72 5.51 8.90
CA SER A 222 9.65 6.60 8.66
C SER A 222 10.57 6.22 7.50
N PRO A 223 10.45 6.88 6.33
CA PRO A 223 11.37 6.64 5.21
C PRO A 223 12.81 7.12 5.46
N GLU A 224 13.04 7.86 6.55
CA GLU A 224 14.32 8.50 6.89
C GLU A 224 15.11 7.78 8.00
N SER A 225 14.69 6.57 8.39
CA SER A 225 15.29 5.79 9.49
C SER A 225 16.15 4.62 9.00
#